data_AF-A0A3M1HAB3-F1
#
_entry.id   AF-A0A3M1HAB3-F1
#
_cell.length_a   1.000
_cell.length_b   1.000
_cell.length_c   1.000
_cell.angle_alpha   90.00
_cell.angle_beta   90.00
_cell.angle_gamma   90.00
#
_symmetry.space_group_name_H-M   'P 1'
#
loop_
_entity.id
_entity.type
_entity.pdbx_description
1 polymer ?
#
loop_
_entity_poly.entity_id
_entity_poly.type
_entity_poly.pdbx_seq_one_letter_code
_entity_poly.pdbx_strand_id
1 'polypeptide(L)'
;GKKIEFLTADLEHITGKTVKIDIIEVKNPEKNAQLVAENIAEQLERRASFRRVMKKAVELAMKAGVQGVKIQVAGRLGGADMARTESINQGKIPLQTLRAQIDYGFAEAETTYGIIGIKVWFYHGDLITSEEQNYATT
;
A
#
# COMPACT_ATOMS: atom_id res chain seq x y z
N GLY A 1 -4.18 10.70 -24.81
CA GLY A 1 -5.40 10.56 -25.63
C GLY A 1 -5.76 9.11 -25.84
N LYS A 2 -5.24 8.48 -26.90
CA LYS A 2 -5.65 7.14 -27.38
C LYS A 2 -5.89 6.06 -26.31
N LYS A 3 -5.00 5.91 -25.31
CA LYS A 3 -5.14 4.87 -24.28
C LYS A 3 -6.41 5.01 -23.42
N ILE A 4 -6.87 6.25 -23.20
CA ILE A 4 -8.09 6.54 -22.42
C ILE A 4 -9.32 6.18 -23.25
N GLU A 5 -9.33 6.53 -24.54
CA GLU A 5 -10.44 6.20 -25.45
C GLU A 5 -10.64 4.68 -25.56
N PHE A 6 -9.54 3.91 -25.63
CA PHE A 6 -9.62 2.44 -25.60
C PHE A 6 -10.23 1.92 -24.28
N LEU A 7 -9.78 2.43 -23.14
CA LEU A 7 -10.32 2.01 -21.83
C LEU A 7 -11.81 2.38 -21.67
N THR A 8 -12.22 3.56 -22.15
CA THR A 8 -13.62 3.95 -22.14
C THR A 8 -14.45 2.99 -23.01
N ALA A 9 -13.98 2.68 -24.23
CA ALA A 9 -14.68 1.76 -25.12
C ALA A 9 -14.81 0.34 -24.53
N ASP A 10 -13.75 -0.18 -23.91
CA ASP A 10 -13.79 -1.49 -23.24
C ASP A 10 -14.77 -1.50 -22.06
N LEU A 11 -14.78 -0.43 -21.25
CA LEU A 11 -15.71 -0.29 -20.13
C LEU A 11 -17.16 -0.13 -20.59
N GLU A 12 -17.40 0.61 -21.66
CA GLU A 12 -18.73 0.76 -22.28
C GLU A 12 -19.23 -0.57 -22.85
N HIS A 13 -18.35 -1.38 -23.44
CA HIS A 13 -18.71 -2.72 -23.94
C HIS A 13 -19.11 -3.67 -22.79
N ILE A 14 -18.41 -3.60 -21.64
CA ILE A 14 -18.71 -4.45 -20.47
C ILE A 14 -19.97 -4.00 -19.74
N THR A 15 -20.14 -2.68 -19.57
CA THR A 15 -21.24 -2.13 -18.73
C THR A 15 -22.50 -1.77 -19.51
N GLY A 16 -22.41 -1.65 -20.84
CA GLY A 16 -23.51 -1.24 -21.71
C GLY A 16 -24.03 0.18 -21.44
N LYS A 17 -23.25 0.99 -20.70
CA LYS A 17 -23.58 2.36 -20.30
C LYS A 17 -22.41 3.28 -20.60
N THR A 18 -22.68 4.56 -20.82
CA THR A 18 -21.64 5.56 -21.05
C THR A 18 -20.85 5.81 -19.77
N VAL A 19 -19.53 5.65 -19.83
CA VAL A 19 -18.62 5.78 -18.69
C VAL A 19 -17.73 7.00 -18.89
N LYS A 20 -17.62 7.85 -17.85
CA LYS A 20 -16.65 8.96 -17.82
C LYS A 20 -15.51 8.58 -16.90
N ILE A 21 -14.28 8.77 -17.37
CA ILE A 21 -13.06 8.44 -16.63
C ILE A 21 -12.39 9.75 -16.21
N ASP A 22 -12.26 9.96 -14.90
CA ASP A 22 -11.51 11.06 -14.31
C ASP A 22 -10.18 10.54 -13.75
N ILE A 23 -9.09 11.20 -14.09
CA ILE A 23 -7.75 10.85 -13.63
C ILE A 23 -7.39 11.74 -12.44
N ILE A 24 -7.20 11.13 -11.29
CA ILE A 24 -6.74 11.81 -10.08
C ILE A 24 -5.28 11.43 -9.86
N GLU A 25 -4.39 12.41 -9.93
CA GLU A 25 -2.97 12.19 -9.65
C GLU A 25 -2.73 12.03 -8.15
N VAL A 26 -2.03 10.95 -7.80
CA VAL A 26 -1.57 10.71 -6.43
C VAL A 26 -0.29 11.49 -6.20
N LYS A 27 -0.36 12.54 -5.37
CA LYS A 27 0.79 13.44 -5.11
C LYS A 27 2.01 12.71 -4.54
N ASN A 28 1.80 11.79 -3.59
CA ASN A 28 2.85 11.05 -2.92
C ASN A 28 2.50 9.55 -2.88
N PRO A 29 3.04 8.73 -3.80
CA PRO A 29 2.74 7.30 -3.85
C PRO A 29 3.27 6.55 -2.61
N GLU A 30 4.39 7.01 -2.05
CA GLU A 30 5.03 6.43 -0.86
C GLU A 30 4.17 6.55 0.43
N LYS A 31 3.11 7.38 0.41
CA LYS A 31 2.15 7.48 1.51
C LYS A 31 0.97 6.52 1.37
N ASN A 32 0.77 5.90 0.21
CA ASN A 32 -0.36 5.00 0.00
C ASN A 32 0.09 3.56 0.29
N ALA A 33 -0.59 2.89 1.24
CA ALA A 33 -0.20 1.56 1.67
C ALA A 33 -0.33 0.52 0.54
N GLN A 34 -1.34 0.66 -0.32
CA GLN A 34 -1.59 -0.24 -1.44
C GLN A 34 -0.49 -0.15 -2.51
N LEU A 35 -0.14 1.08 -2.91
CA LEU A 35 0.92 1.28 -3.92
C LEU A 35 2.28 0.77 -3.43
N VAL A 36 2.56 0.93 -2.13
CA VAL A 36 3.80 0.39 -1.55
C VAL A 36 3.77 -1.14 -1.49
N ALA A 37 2.62 -1.75 -1.19
CA ALA A 37 2.48 -3.21 -1.22
C ALA A 37 2.74 -3.79 -2.62
N GLU A 38 2.16 -3.17 -3.66
CA GLU A 38 2.36 -3.57 -5.06
C GLU A 38 3.82 -3.42 -5.51
N ASN A 39 4.48 -2.32 -5.11
CA ASN A 39 5.89 -2.10 -5.42
C ASN A 39 6.79 -3.17 -4.74
N ILE A 40 6.48 -3.54 -3.49
CA ILE A 40 7.17 -4.64 -2.80
C ILE A 40 6.93 -5.97 -3.55
N ALA A 41 5.71 -6.21 -4.03
CA ALA A 41 5.38 -7.41 -4.78
C ALA A 41 6.21 -7.51 -6.06
N GLU A 42 6.22 -6.45 -6.88
CA GLU A 42 7.00 -6.38 -8.12
C GLU A 42 8.50 -6.60 -7.88
N GLN A 43 9.05 -6.06 -6.77
CA GLN A 43 10.45 -6.29 -6.41
C GLN A 43 10.73 -7.75 -5.99
N LEU A 44 9.79 -8.39 -5.29
CA LEU A 44 9.93 -9.79 -4.88
C LEU A 44 9.81 -10.75 -6.08
N GLU A 45 8.95 -10.45 -7.05
CA GLU A 45 8.86 -11.18 -8.32
C GLU A 45 10.16 -11.11 -9.12
N ARG A 46 10.82 -9.95 -9.10
CA ARG A 46 12.16 -9.74 -9.66
C ARG A 46 13.29 -10.39 -8.85
N ARG A 47 12.97 -11.25 -7.88
CA ARG A 47 13.92 -11.99 -7.03
C ARG A 47 14.81 -11.11 -6.16
N ALA A 48 14.36 -9.90 -5.81
CA ALA A 48 15.06 -9.07 -4.86
C ALA A 48 15.01 -9.68 -3.44
N SER A 49 16.02 -9.38 -2.62
CA SER A 49 16.06 -9.84 -1.23
C SER A 49 14.94 -9.20 -0.42
N PHE A 50 14.03 -10.01 0.13
CA PHE A 50 12.86 -9.54 0.89
C PHE A 50 13.23 -8.61 2.05
N ARG A 51 14.31 -8.88 2.80
CA ARG A 51 14.76 -8.01 3.90
C ARG A 51 15.18 -6.63 3.42
N ARG A 52 15.88 -6.57 2.28
CA ARG A 52 16.34 -5.31 1.68
C ARG A 52 15.17 -4.49 1.18
N VAL A 53 14.24 -5.14 0.47
CA VAL A 53 13.03 -4.49 -0.07
C VAL A 53 12.19 -3.91 1.06
N MET A 54 11.90 -4.70 2.10
CA MET A 54 11.13 -4.23 3.26
C MET A 54 11.80 -3.05 3.96
N LYS A 55 13.10 -3.14 4.26
CA LYS A 55 13.83 -2.05 4.94
C LYS A 55 13.81 -0.76 4.11
N LYS A 56 13.99 -0.87 2.80
CA LYS A 56 13.93 0.27 1.87
C LYS A 56 12.53 0.89 1.84
N ALA A 57 11.48 0.07 1.76
CA ALA A 57 10.10 0.54 1.75
C ALA A 57 9.74 1.29 3.05
N VAL A 58 10.13 0.75 4.21
CA VAL A 58 9.93 1.44 5.50
C VAL A 58 10.66 2.79 5.52
N GLU A 59 11.91 2.84 5.08
CA GLU A 59 12.69 4.09 5.06
C GLU A 59 12.06 5.15 4.15
N LEU A 60 11.58 4.76 2.98
CA LEU A 60 10.89 5.66 2.03
C LEU A 60 9.57 6.18 2.61
N ALA A 61 8.76 5.31 3.22
CA ALA A 61 7.49 5.69 3.83
C ALA A 61 7.69 6.64 5.03
N MET A 62 8.70 6.38 5.88
CA MET A 62 9.05 7.28 6.98
C MET A 62 9.55 8.64 6.47
N LYS A 63 10.36 8.67 5.40
CA LYS A 63 10.80 9.92 4.75
C LYS A 63 9.64 10.71 4.14
N ALA A 64 8.62 10.01 3.63
CA ALA A 64 7.40 10.64 3.14
C ALA A 64 6.56 11.28 4.25
N GLY A 65 6.87 11.04 5.53
CA GLY A 65 6.18 11.64 6.68
C GLY A 65 5.02 10.79 7.22
N VAL A 66 5.05 9.47 7.01
CA VAL A 66 4.16 8.54 7.70
C VAL A 66 4.62 8.38 9.17
N GLN A 67 3.70 8.41 10.12
CA GLN A 67 4.02 8.37 11.56
C GLN A 67 4.32 6.96 12.08
N GLY A 68 3.82 5.93 11.38
CA GLY A 68 4.12 4.54 11.67
C GLY A 68 3.88 3.62 10.48
N VAL A 69 4.74 2.62 10.34
CA VAL A 69 4.75 1.68 9.23
C VAL A 69 4.92 0.27 9.76
N LYS A 70 4.03 -0.64 9.38
CA LYS A 70 4.17 -2.08 9.60
C LYS A 70 4.07 -2.76 8.26
N ILE A 71 5.05 -3.60 7.95
CA ILE A 71 5.06 -4.41 6.75
C ILE A 71 5.22 -5.86 7.17
N GLN A 72 4.32 -6.71 6.72
CA GLN A 72 4.34 -8.14 6.98
C GLN A 72 4.35 -8.88 5.65
N VAL A 73 5.31 -9.78 5.48
CA VAL A 73 5.44 -10.62 4.29
C VAL A 73 5.35 -12.07 4.74
N ALA A 74 4.44 -12.83 4.13
CA ALA A 74 4.18 -14.22 4.48
C ALA A 74 4.25 -15.12 3.24
N GLY A 75 4.97 -16.24 3.34
CA GLY A 75 5.08 -17.21 2.25
C GLY A 75 6.44 -17.90 2.24
N ARG A 76 6.80 -18.49 1.10
CA ARG A 76 8.10 -19.16 0.88
C ARG A 76 9.22 -18.14 0.62
N LEU A 77 9.58 -17.41 1.66
CA LEU A 77 10.54 -16.30 1.57
C LEU A 77 11.91 -16.78 1.08
N GLY A 78 12.34 -16.27 -0.07
CA GLY A 78 13.62 -16.62 -0.70
C GLY A 78 13.68 -18.03 -1.29
N GLY A 79 12.54 -18.68 -1.52
CA GLY A 79 12.49 -20.05 -2.06
C GLY A 79 12.73 -21.15 -1.05
N ALA A 80 12.65 -20.85 0.25
CA ALA A 80 12.70 -21.87 1.30
C ALA A 80 11.50 -22.84 1.21
N ASP A 81 11.71 -24.10 1.59
CA ASP A 81 10.64 -25.12 1.55
C ASP A 81 9.51 -24.84 2.55
N MET A 82 9.83 -24.28 3.70
CA MET A 82 8.84 -23.89 4.71
C MET A 82 8.45 -22.42 4.55
N ALA A 83 7.14 -22.16 4.53
CA ALA A 83 6.62 -20.81 4.57
C ALA A 83 6.92 -20.15 5.93
N ARG A 84 7.33 -18.87 5.89
CA ARG A 84 7.61 -18.06 7.07
C ARG A 84 6.90 -16.72 6.96
N THR A 85 6.68 -16.09 8.10
CA THR A 85 6.16 -14.73 8.19
C THR A 85 7.22 -13.85 8.82
N GLU A 86 7.59 -12.80 8.11
CA GLU A 86 8.53 -11.78 8.58
C GLU A 86 7.80 -10.45 8.65
N SER A 87 7.98 -9.73 9.75
CA SER A 87 7.36 -8.43 9.97
C SER A 87 8.39 -7.41 10.41
N ILE A 88 8.35 -6.23 9.81
CA ILE A 88 9.14 -5.07 10.22
C ILE A 88 8.18 -3.94 10.56
N ASN A 89 8.35 -3.40 11.76
CA ASN A 89 7.53 -2.32 12.29
C ASN A 89 8.45 -1.16 12.67
N GLN A 90 8.06 0.06 12.32
CA GLN A 90 8.73 1.29 12.73
C GLN A 90 7.71 2.37 13.05
N GLY A 91 7.90 3.11 14.14
CA GLY A 91 6.96 4.14 14.60
C GLY A 91 5.77 3.58 15.39
N LYS A 92 4.68 4.35 15.48
CA LYS A 92 3.49 4.02 16.27
C LYS A 92 2.36 3.52 15.38
N ILE A 93 1.74 2.40 15.74
CA ILE A 93 0.62 1.82 14.96
C ILE A 93 -0.44 1.28 15.93
N PRO A 94 -1.34 2.14 16.40
CA PRO A 94 -2.39 1.75 17.34
C PRO A 94 -3.55 1.07 16.61
N LEU A 95 -3.48 -0.25 16.42
CA LEU A 95 -4.52 -1.03 15.70
C LEU A 95 -5.88 -1.09 16.43
N GLN A 96 -5.91 -0.81 17.73
CA GLN A 96 -7.14 -0.83 18.53
C GLN A 96 -7.86 0.52 18.55
N THR A 97 -7.17 1.61 18.16
CA THR A 97 -7.68 2.96 18.28
C THR A 97 -8.45 3.35 17.02
N LEU A 98 -9.78 3.42 17.11
CA LEU A 98 -10.64 3.73 15.96
C LEU A 98 -10.43 5.13 15.36
N ARG A 99 -9.97 6.11 16.16
CA ARG A 99 -9.65 7.46 15.68
C ARG A 99 -8.36 7.55 14.87
N ALA A 100 -7.52 6.50 14.90
CA ALA A 100 -6.26 6.49 14.19
C ALA A 100 -6.53 6.32 12.69
N GLN A 101 -6.01 7.24 11.87
CA GLN A 101 -6.07 7.10 10.42
C GLN A 101 -5.03 6.07 9.97
N ILE A 102 -5.50 4.84 9.79
CA ILE A 102 -4.68 3.71 9.35
C ILE A 102 -5.07 3.33 7.93
N ASP A 103 -4.11 3.42 7.01
CA ASP A 103 -4.25 2.91 5.65
C ASP A 103 -3.69 1.48 5.58
N TYR A 104 -4.39 0.59 4.87
CA TYR A 104 -4.04 -0.81 4.74
C TYR A 104 -3.94 -1.19 3.26
N GLY A 105 -2.78 -1.74 2.90
CA GLY A 105 -2.50 -2.25 1.57
C GLY A 105 -2.26 -3.76 1.60
N PHE A 106 -2.80 -4.45 0.61
CA PHE A 106 -2.56 -5.86 0.39
C PHE A 106 -2.18 -6.13 -1.06
N ALA A 107 -1.08 -6.85 -1.24
CA ALA A 107 -0.65 -7.31 -2.54
C ALA A 107 -0.12 -8.75 -2.43
N GLU A 108 -0.28 -9.49 -3.52
CA GLU A 108 0.27 -10.82 -3.68
C GLU A 108 1.38 -10.76 -4.72
N ALA A 109 2.49 -11.43 -4.45
CA ALA A 109 3.59 -11.58 -5.40
C ALA A 109 3.60 -13.01 -5.93
N GLU A 110 3.49 -13.16 -7.24
CA GLU A 110 3.54 -14.46 -7.92
C GLU A 110 4.99 -14.84 -8.22
N THR A 111 5.61 -15.60 -7.32
CA THR A 111 6.98 -16.08 -7.51
C THR A 111 6.99 -17.49 -8.08
N THR A 112 8.14 -17.91 -8.64
CA THR A 112 8.30 -19.28 -9.16
C THR A 112 8.08 -20.38 -8.13
N TYR A 113 8.20 -20.07 -6.84
CA TYR A 113 8.07 -21.03 -5.74
C TYR A 113 6.67 -21.04 -5.10
N GLY A 114 5.78 -20.15 -5.55
CA GLY A 114 4.43 -19.96 -5.03
C GLY A 114 4.11 -18.49 -4.76
N ILE A 115 3.01 -18.28 -4.05
CA ILE A 115 2.48 -16.94 -3.75
C ILE A 115 3.07 -16.43 -2.43
N ILE A 116 3.49 -15.16 -2.43
CA ILE A 116 3.91 -14.45 -1.22
C ILE A 116 2.92 -13.32 -0.96
N GLY A 117 2.27 -13.34 0.21
CA GLY A 117 1.34 -12.30 0.63
C GLY A 117 2.06 -11.17 1.34
N ILE A 118 1.77 -9.93 0.94
CA ILE A 118 2.36 -8.71 1.49
C ILE A 118 1.25 -7.85 2.08
N LYS A 119 1.38 -7.51 3.36
CA LYS A 119 0.45 -6.67 4.11
C LYS A 119 1.17 -5.44 4.60
N VAL A 120 0.65 -4.27 4.31
CA VAL A 120 1.23 -2.97 4.71
C VAL A 120 0.18 -2.20 5.51
N TRP A 121 0.59 -1.66 6.64
CA TRP A 121 -0.19 -0.72 7.44
C TRP A 121 0.58 0.58 7.58
N PHE A 122 -0.04 1.69 7.23
CA PHE A 122 0.48 3.03 7.44
C PHE A 122 -0.40 3.79 8.41
N TYR A 123 0.24 4.49 9.35
CA TYR A 123 -0.42 5.38 10.28
C TYR A 123 -0.08 6.83 9.90
N HIS A 124 -1.10 7.59 9.51
CA HIS A 124 -0.94 8.98 9.08
C HIS A 124 -1.11 10.00 10.22
N GLY A 125 -1.72 9.58 11.34
CA GLY A 125 -2.06 10.44 12.46
C GLY A 125 -3.47 10.12 12.99
N ASP A 126 -3.87 10.82 14.05
CA ASP A 126 -5.25 10.76 14.52
C ASP A 126 -6.12 11.67 13.65
N LEU A 127 -7.32 11.23 13.29
CA LEU A 127 -8.32 12.06 12.64
C LEU A 127 -8.80 13.10 13.67
N ILE A 128 -8.52 14.38 13.40
CA ILE A 128 -9.12 15.48 14.14
C ILE A 128 -10.43 15.81 13.42
N THR A 129 -11.55 15.76 14.14
CA THR A 129 -12.86 16.02 13.54
C THR A 129 -12.92 17.48 13.09
N SER A 130 -13.59 17.75 11.97
CA SER A 130 -13.76 19.11 11.43
C SER A 130 -14.40 20.09 12.42
N GLU A 131 -15.19 19.60 13.37
CA GLU A 131 -15.76 20.40 14.46
C GLU A 131 -14.65 20.91 15.40
N GLU A 132 -13.68 20.09 15.78
CA GLU A 132 -12.57 20.44 16.67
C GLU A 132 -11.56 21.40 16.02
N GLN A 133 -11.39 21.33 14.69
CA GLN A 133 -10.49 22.23 13.96
C GLN A 133 -10.98 23.70 13.98
N ASN A 134 -12.30 23.91 13.98
CA ASN A 134 -12.89 25.25 14.03
C ASN A 134 -12.74 25.91 15.42
N TYR A 135 -12.76 25.12 16.50
CA TYR A 135 -12.57 25.64 17.87
C TYR A 135 -11.11 25.97 18.19
N ALA A 136 -10.13 25.37 17.51
CA ALA A 136 -8.71 25.62 17.74
C ALA A 136 -8.17 26.93 17.10
N THR A 137 -8.99 27.59 16.26
CA THR A 137 -8.59 28.80 15.51
C THR A 137 -9.25 30.08 16.05
N THR A 138 -10.14 29.97 17.05
CA THR A 138 -10.74 31.12 17.78
C THR A 138 -9.99 31.37 19.07
#